data_AF-A0A349JF65-F1
#
_entry.id   AF-A0A349JF65-F1
#
_cell.length_a   1.000
_cell.length_b   1.000
_cell.length_c   1.000
_cell.angle_alpha   90.00
_cell.angle_beta   90.00
_cell.angle_gamma   90.00
#
_symmetry.space_group_name_H-M   'P 1'
#
loop_
_entity.id
_entity.type
_entity.pdbx_description
1 polymer ?
#
loop_
_entity_poly.entity_id
_entity_poly.type
_entity_poly.pdbx_seq_one_letter_code
_entity_poly.pdbx_strand_id
1 'polypeptide(L)'
;MEIWPSPDNSALSGITAAASSATAYLGGTGQDTFSTLRQTSKSSNIAFIDSSVDDYQDLVKGLQPNTDIWVLNPLQDELTQITQVLIGLSGIKSLSIFSHGSDGHLQLGATDLNLNNLGNYADKLTNWRGALTKDADILLYGCNVAASKAGQEFVKQIDQLTGADVGASKDLTGSAAVGGNWNLEFSTGAIENPNILQSWAQEGYNHTLATFSVTNTNDSDAGSLRQAIVDANAAAGADTINFTGVMADTTSDTITLTGGQLEISGDLTINGPGASLLTISGNNTGRVFQIDPGVNAAIGGVTIANGNASDVGGGILNNGGSLGLFNSTLKNNVAQAGGGIYNAGGMLVNGGTFNSNIVTDCGGGIYNAGGLEARNSTFNTNQAHVNGGGIYNKAGASLTVDNDIFSKNTTGCFGGGIYNSGGAAVTVTASLINDGTAGFLGGGICNFGTIVSLDNTLIRGNKVTSSGGAAGGVYNGGTANITNTSIMNNSTPGQGGGIYNDADTTLTLRDNSIVSGNKAASGGGIYNLGTAKVGNSSMISNRLTSSSGAGPDVWGDYISEGKNTIYKTAGSTGFSAALEDTVIYS
;
A
#
# COMPACT_ATOMS: atom_id res chain seq x y z
N MET A 1 -6.09 1.93 -34.24
CA MET A 1 -5.19 2.32 -35.35
C MET A 1 -5.15 3.83 -35.36
N GLU A 2 -4.21 4.41 -34.61
CA GLU A 2 -3.67 5.75 -34.82
C GLU A 2 -2.39 5.82 -33.96
N ILE A 3 -1.25 5.99 -34.62
CA ILE A 3 0.10 5.93 -34.05
C ILE A 3 0.61 7.37 -34.05
N TRP A 4 1.06 7.85 -32.89
CA TRP A 4 1.77 9.13 -32.74
C TRP A 4 3.19 9.04 -33.35
N PRO A 5 3.72 10.13 -33.93
CA PRO A 5 5.05 10.13 -34.56
C PRO A 5 6.17 10.17 -33.51
N SER A 6 7.25 9.43 -33.77
CA SER A 6 8.49 9.43 -33.00
C SER A 6 9.17 10.81 -33.03
N PRO A 7 9.79 11.26 -31.92
CA PRO A 7 10.60 12.48 -31.93
C PRO A 7 11.86 12.31 -32.77
N ASP A 8 12.18 13.38 -33.49
CA ASP A 8 13.33 13.60 -34.35
C ASP A 8 14.67 13.38 -33.61
N ASN A 9 15.57 12.62 -34.26
CA ASN A 9 16.86 12.19 -33.73
C ASN A 9 18.01 13.13 -34.16
N SER A 10 17.72 14.40 -34.44
CA SER A 10 18.70 15.35 -35.00
C SER A 10 19.62 16.02 -33.96
N ALA A 11 19.57 15.64 -32.68
CA ALA A 11 20.49 16.14 -31.65
C ALA A 11 21.72 15.23 -31.42
N LEU A 12 21.81 14.09 -32.09
CA LEU A 12 22.82 13.04 -31.82
C LEU A 12 24.10 13.12 -32.68
N SER A 13 24.26 14.12 -33.56
CA SER A 13 25.46 14.25 -34.40
C SER A 13 26.64 14.97 -33.74
N GLY A 14 26.51 15.40 -32.48
CA GLY A 14 27.55 16.13 -31.73
C GLY A 14 28.26 15.33 -30.61
N ILE A 15 27.83 14.10 -30.30
CA ILE A 15 28.26 13.34 -29.10
C ILE A 15 28.99 12.03 -29.46
N THR A 16 29.65 11.95 -30.61
CA THR A 16 30.26 10.68 -31.09
C THR A 16 31.79 10.64 -31.02
N ALA A 17 32.43 11.30 -30.06
CA ALA A 17 33.89 11.19 -29.88
C ALA A 17 34.41 10.95 -28.45
N ALA A 18 33.56 10.92 -27.41
CA ALA A 18 34.02 10.79 -26.01
C ALA A 18 33.59 9.50 -25.28
N ALA A 19 32.68 8.69 -25.84
CA ALA A 19 32.10 7.53 -25.14
C ALA A 19 32.79 6.17 -25.41
N SER A 20 33.92 6.11 -26.12
CA SER A 20 34.49 4.83 -26.58
C SER A 20 35.44 4.13 -25.59
N SER A 21 35.40 4.42 -24.29
CA SER A 21 36.28 3.72 -23.31
C SER A 21 35.63 3.26 -22.00
N ALA A 22 34.37 3.59 -21.71
CA ALA A 22 33.67 3.09 -20.53
C ALA A 22 32.86 1.83 -20.90
N THR A 23 33.23 0.67 -20.33
CA THR A 23 32.47 -0.57 -20.49
C THR A 23 31.64 -0.77 -19.21
N ALA A 24 30.31 -0.63 -19.28
CA ALA A 24 29.43 -0.91 -18.15
C ALA A 24 29.17 -2.41 -18.07
N TYR A 25 29.51 -3.04 -16.93
CA TYR A 25 29.28 -4.45 -16.70
C TYR A 25 27.98 -4.65 -15.92
N LEU A 26 26.99 -5.29 -16.56
CA LEU A 26 25.70 -5.62 -15.97
C LEU A 26 25.81 -6.98 -15.26
N GLY A 27 25.51 -7.03 -13.96
CA GLY A 27 25.44 -8.26 -13.16
C GLY A 27 24.29 -9.18 -13.59
N GLY A 28 24.49 -9.93 -14.67
CA GLY A 28 23.53 -10.88 -15.23
C GLY A 28 23.57 -12.28 -14.58
N THR A 29 22.42 -12.95 -14.66
CA THR A 29 22.07 -14.23 -14.04
C THR A 29 23.05 -15.40 -14.30
N GLY A 30 23.74 -15.86 -13.26
CA GLY A 30 24.01 -17.28 -13.03
C GLY A 30 24.99 -18.06 -13.93
N GLN A 31 25.84 -17.41 -14.72
CA GLN A 31 26.99 -18.05 -15.38
C GLN A 31 28.25 -17.22 -15.18
N ASP A 32 29.39 -17.89 -15.01
CA ASP A 32 30.71 -17.41 -14.60
C ASP A 32 31.30 -16.27 -15.47
N THR A 33 30.76 -15.05 -15.34
CA THR A 33 31.27 -13.82 -15.97
C THR A 33 32.41 -13.18 -15.19
N PHE A 34 32.55 -13.49 -13.90
CA PHE A 34 33.60 -12.92 -13.04
C PHE A 34 35.01 -13.39 -13.41
N SER A 35 35.18 -14.62 -13.89
CA SER A 35 36.50 -15.18 -14.25
C SER A 35 37.09 -14.56 -15.52
N THR A 36 36.25 -14.14 -16.47
CA THR A 36 36.66 -13.47 -17.72
C THR A 36 36.95 -11.97 -17.53
N LEU A 37 36.36 -11.34 -16.51
CA LEU A 37 36.50 -9.90 -16.22
C LEU A 37 37.76 -9.55 -15.40
N ARG A 38 38.30 -10.50 -14.63
CA ARG A 38 39.55 -10.33 -13.84
C ARG A 38 40.78 -9.95 -14.67
N GLN A 39 40.75 -10.15 -16.00
CA GLN A 39 41.88 -9.90 -16.90
C GLN A 39 41.77 -8.62 -17.73
N THR A 40 40.66 -7.86 -17.67
CA THR A 40 40.37 -6.79 -18.64
C THR A 40 40.17 -5.39 -18.06
N SER A 41 40.21 -5.18 -16.74
CA SER A 41 40.23 -3.81 -16.16
C SER A 41 41.49 -3.09 -16.65
N LYS A 42 41.29 -2.07 -17.49
CA LYS A 42 42.36 -1.25 -18.07
C LYS A 42 42.51 0.10 -17.36
N SER A 43 41.55 0.47 -16.51
CA SER A 43 41.56 1.73 -15.79
C SER A 43 42.08 1.59 -14.36
N SER A 44 42.73 2.65 -13.87
CA SER A 44 43.00 2.82 -12.44
C SER A 44 41.81 3.36 -11.66
N ASN A 45 40.69 3.67 -12.30
CA ASN A 45 39.50 4.24 -11.68
C ASN A 45 38.31 3.29 -11.85
N ILE A 46 37.63 2.99 -10.75
CA ILE A 46 36.45 2.13 -10.72
C ILE A 46 35.29 2.85 -10.06
N ALA A 47 34.08 2.68 -10.59
CA ALA A 47 32.85 3.17 -10.00
C ALA A 47 31.87 2.02 -9.82
N PHE A 48 31.38 1.88 -8.59
CA PHE A 48 30.26 1.02 -8.24
C PHE A 48 29.01 1.89 -8.09
N ILE A 49 27.94 1.50 -8.77
CA ILE A 49 26.67 2.22 -8.72
C ILE A 49 25.62 1.27 -8.19
N ASP A 50 25.07 1.60 -7.03
CA ASP A 50 23.87 0.94 -6.53
C ASP A 50 22.70 1.26 -7.46
N SER A 51 22.08 0.21 -8.01
CA SER A 51 20.93 0.35 -8.91
C SER A 51 19.65 0.81 -8.20
N SER A 52 19.65 0.90 -6.87
CA SER A 52 18.56 1.49 -6.08
C SER A 52 18.52 3.02 -6.16
N VAL A 53 19.62 3.67 -6.58
CA VAL A 53 19.69 5.12 -6.75
C VAL A 53 18.80 5.57 -7.92
N ASP A 54 18.02 6.64 -7.69
CA ASP A 54 17.18 7.25 -8.72
C ASP A 54 17.98 7.61 -9.97
N ASP A 55 17.43 7.31 -11.15
CA ASP A 55 18.06 7.60 -12.45
C ASP A 55 19.55 7.21 -12.53
N TYR A 56 19.96 6.10 -11.87
CA TYR A 56 21.35 5.66 -11.85
C TYR A 56 21.98 5.49 -13.25
N GLN A 57 21.16 5.25 -14.29
CA GLN A 57 21.62 5.15 -15.66
C GLN A 57 22.25 6.46 -16.16
N ASP A 58 21.82 7.61 -15.64
CA ASP A 58 22.39 8.90 -15.99
C ASP A 58 23.73 9.13 -15.27
N LEU A 59 23.88 8.60 -14.05
CA LEU A 59 25.19 8.51 -13.38
C LEU A 59 26.15 7.62 -14.16
N VAL A 60 25.71 6.43 -14.61
CA VAL A 60 26.51 5.52 -15.45
C VAL A 60 27.03 6.22 -16.71
N LYS A 61 26.16 6.93 -17.44
CA LYS A 61 26.56 7.66 -18.66
C LYS A 61 27.46 8.86 -18.34
N GLY A 62 27.28 9.45 -17.17
CA GLY A 62 27.93 10.66 -16.71
C GLY A 62 29.34 10.49 -16.18
N LEU A 63 29.79 9.27 -15.89
CA LEU A 63 31.14 9.02 -15.37
C LEU A 63 32.24 9.47 -16.35
N GLN A 64 33.38 9.89 -15.80
CA GLN A 64 34.52 10.33 -16.58
C GLN A 64 35.03 9.19 -17.50
N PRO A 65 35.48 9.51 -18.74
CA PRO A 65 36.06 8.51 -19.62
C PRO A 65 37.23 7.78 -18.95
N ASN A 66 37.40 6.50 -19.27
CA ASN A 66 38.33 5.59 -18.58
C ASN A 66 37.95 5.37 -17.10
N THR A 67 36.67 5.19 -16.80
CA THR A 67 36.23 4.63 -15.51
C THR A 67 35.62 3.26 -15.78
N ASP A 68 36.07 2.23 -15.06
CA ASP A 68 35.45 0.92 -15.11
C ASP A 68 34.17 0.96 -14.26
N ILE A 69 33.02 0.58 -14.83
CA ILE A 69 31.70 0.78 -14.21
C ILE A 69 31.05 -0.56 -13.86
N TRP A 70 30.60 -0.68 -12.62
CA TRP A 70 29.88 -1.84 -12.11
C TRP A 70 28.56 -1.42 -11.49
N VAL A 71 27.46 -1.88 -12.08
CA VAL A 71 26.12 -1.68 -11.51
C VAL A 71 25.81 -2.85 -10.57
N LEU A 72 25.55 -2.56 -9.30
CA LEU A 72 25.34 -3.56 -8.26
C LEU A 72 23.93 -4.15 -8.36
N ASN A 73 23.84 -5.47 -8.24
CA ASN A 73 22.58 -6.20 -8.26
C ASN A 73 21.94 -6.16 -6.86
N PRO A 74 20.72 -5.63 -6.70
CA PRO A 74 20.08 -5.43 -5.40
C PRO A 74 19.59 -6.75 -4.76
N LEU A 75 19.69 -7.88 -5.46
CA LEU A 75 19.30 -9.20 -4.98
C LEU A 75 20.48 -9.97 -4.34
N GLN A 76 21.65 -9.36 -4.23
CA GLN A 76 22.87 -10.00 -3.71
C GLN A 76 23.61 -9.02 -2.80
N ASP A 77 24.28 -9.53 -1.75
CA ASP A 77 25.09 -8.70 -0.84
C ASP A 77 26.11 -7.86 -1.63
N GLU A 78 25.93 -6.55 -1.60
CA GLU A 78 26.58 -5.57 -2.45
C GLU A 78 28.06 -5.43 -2.10
N LEU A 79 28.40 -5.51 -0.81
CA LEU A 79 29.79 -5.54 -0.36
C LEU A 79 30.52 -6.80 -0.84
N THR A 80 29.83 -7.93 -0.97
CA THR A 80 30.38 -9.16 -1.55
C THR A 80 30.64 -8.97 -3.04
N GLN A 81 29.72 -8.34 -3.77
CA GLN A 81 29.91 -8.02 -5.19
C GLN A 81 31.12 -7.12 -5.40
N ILE A 82 31.22 -6.01 -4.65
CA ILE A 82 32.38 -5.10 -4.70
C ILE A 82 33.67 -5.86 -4.40
N THR A 83 33.68 -6.64 -3.31
CA THR A 83 34.85 -7.44 -2.91
C THR A 83 35.27 -8.43 -3.99
N GLN A 84 34.32 -9.12 -4.62
CA GLN A 84 34.60 -10.09 -5.68
C GLN A 84 35.21 -9.44 -6.93
N VAL A 85 34.78 -8.22 -7.27
CA VAL A 85 35.36 -7.45 -8.38
C VAL A 85 36.79 -7.03 -8.06
N LEU A 86 37.06 -6.58 -6.84
CA LEU A 86 38.39 -6.10 -6.44
C LEU A 86 39.39 -7.24 -6.25
N ILE A 87 38.96 -8.45 -5.88
CA ILE A 87 39.84 -9.60 -5.71
C ILE A 87 40.57 -9.91 -7.03
N GLY A 88 41.90 -9.77 -7.00
CA GLY A 88 42.79 -10.06 -8.12
C GLY A 88 43.09 -8.86 -9.02
N LEU A 89 42.48 -7.69 -8.76
CA LEU A 89 42.91 -6.43 -9.34
C LEU A 89 44.12 -5.87 -8.58
N SER A 90 44.84 -4.93 -9.20
CA SER A 90 45.91 -4.16 -8.57
C SER A 90 46.09 -2.82 -9.31
N GLY A 91 46.61 -1.81 -8.63
CA GLY A 91 46.88 -0.50 -9.25
C GLY A 91 45.66 0.42 -9.37
N ILE A 92 44.59 0.15 -8.61
CA ILE A 92 43.42 1.01 -8.54
C ILE A 92 43.75 2.25 -7.70
N LYS A 93 43.63 3.42 -8.31
CA LYS A 93 43.88 4.74 -7.71
C LYS A 93 42.62 5.41 -7.17
N SER A 94 41.46 5.07 -7.69
CA SER A 94 40.21 5.63 -7.20
C SER A 94 39.09 4.60 -7.30
N LEU A 95 38.33 4.47 -6.21
CA LEU A 95 37.13 3.68 -6.10
C LEU A 95 35.98 4.59 -5.67
N SER A 96 35.02 4.82 -6.56
CA SER A 96 33.80 5.58 -6.26
C SER A 96 32.64 4.63 -5.99
N ILE A 97 31.83 4.94 -4.97
CA ILE A 97 30.59 4.24 -4.66
C ILE A 97 29.46 5.25 -4.70
N PHE A 98 28.49 5.04 -5.58
CA PHE A 98 27.25 5.81 -5.66
C PHE A 98 26.13 4.99 -5.03
N SER A 99 25.54 5.54 -3.98
CA SER A 99 24.51 4.89 -3.18
C SER A 99 23.73 5.93 -2.40
N HIS A 100 22.55 5.59 -1.89
CA HIS A 100 21.93 6.48 -0.92
C HIS A 100 22.75 6.51 0.40
N GLY A 101 22.66 7.60 1.15
CA GLY A 101 23.38 7.79 2.41
C GLY A 101 22.66 8.71 3.39
N SER A 102 23.08 8.57 4.66
CA SER A 102 22.76 9.49 5.76
C SER A 102 23.92 9.50 6.76
N ASP A 103 23.86 10.32 7.81
CA ASP A 103 24.99 10.51 8.73
C ASP A 103 25.51 9.22 9.39
N GLY A 104 26.69 8.76 8.97
CA GLY A 104 27.30 7.50 9.42
C GLY A 104 26.72 6.22 8.80
N HIS A 105 25.95 6.37 7.72
CA HIS A 105 25.24 5.28 7.04
C HIS A 105 25.47 5.34 5.52
N LEU A 106 25.68 4.18 4.91
CA LEU A 106 25.71 4.00 3.46
C LEU A 106 24.74 2.86 3.09
N GLN A 107 23.71 3.15 2.31
CA GLN A 107 22.72 2.16 1.90
C GLN A 107 23.15 1.52 0.57
N LEU A 108 23.67 0.31 0.63
CA LEU A 108 24.05 -0.49 -0.52
C LEU A 108 23.02 -1.60 -0.71
N GLY A 109 22.02 -1.37 -1.55
CA GLY A 109 20.87 -2.24 -1.81
C GLY A 109 20.15 -2.62 -0.54
N ALA A 110 20.24 -3.87 -0.07
CA ALA A 110 19.64 -4.28 1.21
C ALA A 110 20.56 -4.04 2.44
N THR A 111 21.83 -3.71 2.21
CA THR A 111 22.84 -3.53 3.25
C THR A 111 22.90 -2.07 3.72
N ASP A 112 22.46 -1.79 4.95
CA ASP A 112 22.74 -0.50 5.61
C ASP A 112 24.08 -0.58 6.34
N LEU A 113 25.17 -0.16 5.68
CA LEU A 113 26.51 -0.19 6.25
C LEU A 113 26.72 0.99 7.22
N ASN A 114 27.05 0.71 8.48
CA ASN A 114 27.22 1.73 9.52
C ASN A 114 28.20 1.28 10.62
N LEU A 115 28.52 2.16 11.58
CA LEU A 115 29.47 1.85 12.67
C LEU A 115 29.12 0.61 13.51
N ASN A 116 27.85 0.26 13.64
CA ASN A 116 27.43 -0.87 14.47
C ASN A 116 27.70 -2.22 13.81
N ASN A 117 27.72 -2.26 12.47
CA ASN A 117 27.90 -3.49 11.72
C ASN A 117 29.16 -3.52 10.86
N LEU A 118 29.93 -2.42 10.78
CA LEU A 118 31.17 -2.34 10.00
C LEU A 118 32.17 -3.45 10.36
N GLY A 119 32.24 -3.82 11.65
CA GLY A 119 33.07 -4.92 12.14
C GLY A 119 32.74 -6.28 11.52
N ASN A 120 31.48 -6.52 11.13
CA ASN A 120 31.07 -7.76 10.45
C ASN A 120 31.60 -7.83 9.01
N TYR A 121 31.99 -6.70 8.44
CA TYR A 121 32.50 -6.57 7.07
C TYR A 121 33.99 -6.23 7.02
N ALA A 122 34.68 -6.22 8.16
CA ALA A 122 36.09 -5.85 8.28
C ALA A 122 37.00 -6.67 7.35
N ASP A 123 36.77 -7.98 7.24
CA ASP A 123 37.55 -8.85 6.34
C ASP A 123 37.36 -8.48 4.87
N LYS A 124 36.12 -8.16 4.45
CA LYS A 124 35.82 -7.73 3.08
C LYS A 124 36.54 -6.43 2.76
N LEU A 125 36.40 -5.41 3.61
CA LEU A 125 37.02 -4.09 3.44
C LEU A 125 38.54 -4.16 3.50
N THR A 126 39.10 -4.98 4.40
CA THR A 126 40.56 -5.20 4.48
C THR A 126 41.11 -5.85 3.21
N ASN A 127 40.36 -6.77 2.59
CA ASN A 127 40.77 -7.40 1.34
C ASN A 127 40.83 -6.41 0.16
N TRP A 128 40.11 -5.29 0.21
CA TRP A 128 40.16 -4.27 -0.86
C TRP A 128 41.56 -3.66 -0.98
N ARG A 129 42.35 -3.62 0.11
CA ARG A 129 43.76 -3.17 0.13
C ARG A 129 44.61 -3.79 -0.98
N GLY A 130 44.36 -5.05 -1.33
CA GLY A 130 45.14 -5.75 -2.35
C GLY A 130 45.02 -5.14 -3.75
N ALA A 131 43.89 -4.48 -4.04
CA ALA A 131 43.63 -3.84 -5.33
C ALA A 131 44.11 -2.40 -5.40
N LEU A 132 44.13 -1.71 -4.25
CA LEU A 132 44.34 -0.27 -4.14
C LEU A 132 45.83 0.09 -4.17
N THR A 133 46.16 1.22 -4.80
CA THR A 133 47.48 1.84 -4.66
C THR A 133 47.65 2.44 -3.27
N LYS A 134 48.90 2.78 -2.91
CA LYS A 134 49.20 3.43 -1.64
C LYS A 134 48.48 4.78 -1.47
N ASP A 135 48.38 5.53 -2.56
CA ASP A 135 47.74 6.85 -2.62
C ASP A 135 46.39 6.70 -3.35
N ALA A 136 45.61 5.69 -2.96
CA ALA A 136 44.29 5.45 -3.54
C ALA A 136 43.20 6.18 -2.75
N ASP A 137 42.19 6.65 -3.49
CA ASP A 137 41.00 7.28 -2.94
C ASP A 137 39.81 6.30 -2.92
N ILE A 138 39.01 6.35 -1.85
CA ILE A 138 37.64 5.83 -1.82
C ILE A 138 36.67 7.01 -1.71
N LEU A 139 35.79 7.19 -2.69
CA LEU A 139 34.84 8.29 -2.76
C LEU A 139 33.42 7.76 -2.51
N LEU A 140 32.84 8.14 -1.37
CA LEU A 140 31.51 7.74 -0.95
C LEU A 140 30.51 8.83 -1.37
N TYR A 141 29.89 8.65 -2.54
CA TYR A 141 28.80 9.51 -3.00
C TYR A 141 27.48 8.99 -2.42
N GLY A 142 27.11 9.57 -1.28
CA GLY A 142 25.83 9.40 -0.59
C GLY A 142 25.60 10.62 0.31
N CYS A 143 24.36 11.05 0.47
CA CYS A 143 24.08 12.27 1.22
C CYS A 143 24.53 12.16 2.68
N ASN A 144 25.08 13.24 3.22
CA ASN A 144 25.31 13.46 4.65
C ASN A 144 26.18 12.42 5.37
N VAL A 145 26.87 11.50 4.68
CA VAL A 145 27.60 10.36 5.27
C VAL A 145 28.56 10.78 6.40
N ALA A 146 29.15 11.97 6.32
CA ALA A 146 30.09 12.51 7.30
C ALA A 146 29.59 13.78 8.03
N ALA A 147 28.27 14.02 8.06
CA ALA A 147 27.69 15.26 8.58
C ALA A 147 28.02 15.51 10.06
N SER A 148 28.09 14.48 10.89
CA SER A 148 28.44 14.58 12.31
C SER A 148 29.78 13.93 12.66
N LYS A 149 30.17 14.03 13.93
CA LYS A 149 31.36 13.32 14.46
C LYS A 149 31.22 11.80 14.35
N ALA A 150 30.00 11.27 14.47
CA ALA A 150 29.76 9.83 14.32
C ALA A 150 29.93 9.43 12.85
N GLY A 151 29.35 10.18 11.91
CA GLY A 151 29.59 9.95 10.48
C GLY A 151 31.05 10.07 10.07
N GLN A 152 31.78 11.04 10.63
CA GLN A 152 33.22 11.17 10.40
C GLN A 152 34.02 9.99 10.97
N GLU A 153 33.58 9.42 12.09
CA GLU A 153 34.21 8.20 12.64
C GLU A 153 33.92 6.97 11.78
N PHE A 154 32.71 6.85 11.23
CA PHE A 154 32.36 5.83 10.24
C PHE A 154 33.33 5.85 9.06
N VAL A 155 33.53 7.03 8.46
CA VAL A 155 34.44 7.23 7.33
C VAL A 155 35.90 6.91 7.70
N LYS A 156 36.35 7.30 8.90
CA LYS A 156 37.68 6.95 9.42
C LYS A 156 37.88 5.45 9.62
N GLN A 157 36.86 4.71 10.02
CA GLN A 157 37.00 3.26 10.15
C GLN A 157 37.12 2.58 8.78
N ILE A 158 36.46 3.09 7.74
CA ILE A 158 36.66 2.61 6.36
C ILE A 158 38.10 2.87 5.91
N ASP A 159 38.64 4.06 6.16
CA ASP A 159 40.07 4.38 5.93
C ASP A 159 40.98 3.39 6.67
N GLN A 160 40.76 3.18 7.97
CA GLN A 160 41.57 2.24 8.75
C GLN A 160 41.48 0.79 8.28
N LEU A 161 40.34 0.37 7.72
CA LEU A 161 40.16 -0.99 7.19
C LEU A 161 40.76 -1.14 5.79
N THR A 162 40.63 -0.13 4.92
CA THR A 162 41.02 -0.19 3.50
C THR A 162 42.39 0.40 3.20
N GLY A 163 42.93 1.23 4.09
CA GLY A 163 44.22 1.92 3.95
C GLY A 163 44.26 3.01 2.88
N ALA A 164 43.10 3.38 2.35
CA ALA A 164 42.94 4.41 1.34
C ALA A 164 42.35 5.68 1.99
N ASP A 165 42.68 6.83 1.43
CA ASP A 165 42.05 8.08 1.85
C ASP A 165 40.57 8.05 1.43
N VAL A 166 39.66 8.33 2.36
CA VAL A 166 38.21 8.22 2.13
C VAL A 166 37.57 9.59 2.14
N GLY A 167 36.89 9.95 1.05
CA GLY A 167 36.07 11.14 0.91
C GLY A 167 34.59 10.83 1.08
N ALA A 168 33.85 11.70 1.79
CA ALA A 168 32.41 11.58 1.99
C ALA A 168 31.76 12.97 2.14
N SER A 169 30.47 13.08 1.79
CA SER A 169 29.73 14.34 1.89
C SER A 169 29.25 14.63 3.32
N LYS A 170 29.20 15.91 3.67
CA LYS A 170 28.59 16.45 4.91
C LYS A 170 27.19 17.01 4.69
N ASP A 171 26.73 17.10 3.45
CA ASP A 171 25.44 17.66 3.05
C ASP A 171 24.76 16.79 1.98
N LEU A 172 23.73 17.31 1.31
CA LEU A 172 23.02 16.56 0.27
C LEU A 172 23.94 16.35 -0.94
N THR A 173 24.21 15.09 -1.30
CA THR A 173 24.92 14.71 -2.51
C THR A 173 23.97 14.59 -3.70
N GLY A 174 24.20 15.32 -4.78
CA GLY A 174 23.39 15.24 -6.00
C GLY A 174 23.17 16.60 -6.66
N SER A 175 21.97 16.76 -7.22
CA SER A 175 21.63 17.92 -8.06
C SER A 175 21.52 19.23 -7.27
N ALA A 176 22.17 20.28 -7.78
CA ALA A 176 22.06 21.63 -7.24
C ALA A 176 20.64 22.22 -7.35
N ALA A 177 19.83 21.73 -8.29
CA ALA A 177 18.45 22.18 -8.46
C ALA A 177 17.56 21.81 -7.26
N VAL A 178 17.91 20.75 -6.54
CA VAL A 178 17.22 20.26 -5.34
C VAL A 178 18.08 20.41 -4.07
N GLY A 179 19.05 21.34 -4.10
CA GLY A 179 19.85 21.71 -2.93
C GLY A 179 21.05 20.82 -2.63
N GLY A 180 21.35 19.84 -3.48
CA GLY A 180 22.54 19.00 -3.36
C GLY A 180 23.77 19.56 -4.07
N ASN A 181 24.91 18.91 -3.89
CA ASN A 181 26.10 19.13 -4.70
C ASN A 181 26.93 17.84 -4.79
N TRP A 182 28.00 17.81 -5.59
CA TRP A 182 28.83 16.60 -5.77
C TRP A 182 30.16 16.66 -5.00
N ASN A 183 30.31 17.61 -4.08
CA ASN A 183 31.51 17.74 -3.28
C ASN A 183 31.49 16.75 -2.11
N LEU A 184 32.69 16.36 -1.68
CA LEU A 184 32.92 15.50 -0.53
C LEU A 184 33.68 16.33 0.51
N GLU A 185 32.95 16.99 1.42
CA GLU A 185 33.49 18.00 2.34
C GLU A 185 34.28 17.40 3.50
N PHE A 186 34.26 16.08 3.65
CA PHE A 186 35.07 15.35 4.61
C PHE A 186 36.02 14.40 3.90
N SER A 187 37.29 14.41 4.30
CA SER A 187 38.27 13.42 3.90
C SER A 187 39.14 12.97 5.07
N THR A 188 39.62 11.72 5.05
CA THR A 188 40.59 11.20 6.05
C THR A 188 42.03 11.54 5.70
N GLY A 189 42.31 11.84 4.42
CA GLY A 189 43.59 12.32 3.91
C GLY A 189 43.42 13.19 2.66
N ALA A 190 44.40 13.18 1.77
CA ALA A 190 44.33 13.95 0.53
C ALA A 190 43.46 13.20 -0.48
N ILE A 191 42.63 13.93 -1.25
CA ILE A 191 41.86 13.31 -2.33
C ILE A 191 42.54 13.65 -3.66
N GLU A 192 43.17 12.66 -4.29
CA GLU A 192 43.90 12.86 -5.55
C GLU A 192 42.98 12.97 -6.77
N ASN A 193 41.83 12.29 -6.75
CA ASN A 193 40.89 12.21 -7.89
C ASN A 193 39.46 12.63 -7.53
N PRO A 194 39.19 13.91 -7.17
CA PRO A 194 37.90 14.32 -6.62
C PRO A 194 36.74 14.36 -7.62
N ASN A 195 37.00 14.26 -8.94
CA ASN A 195 35.98 14.50 -9.97
C ASN A 195 35.77 13.27 -10.87
N ILE A 196 34.79 12.43 -10.52
CA ILE A 196 34.45 11.21 -11.27
C ILE A 196 33.25 11.40 -12.22
N LEU A 197 32.48 12.50 -12.11
CA LEU A 197 31.33 12.80 -12.98
C LEU A 197 31.64 13.95 -13.95
N GLN A 198 31.13 13.87 -15.17
CA GLN A 198 31.18 14.93 -16.16
C GLN A 198 30.18 16.05 -15.79
N SER A 199 30.51 17.30 -16.08
CA SER A 199 29.70 18.47 -15.68
C SER A 199 28.25 18.41 -16.16
N TRP A 200 28.00 17.91 -17.38
CA TRP A 200 26.63 17.78 -17.89
C TRP A 200 25.79 16.77 -17.11
N ALA A 201 26.41 15.74 -16.52
CA ALA A 201 25.72 14.77 -15.69
C ALA A 201 25.46 15.33 -14.29
N GLN A 202 26.41 16.10 -13.76
CA GLN A 202 26.23 16.82 -12.50
C GLN A 202 25.08 17.84 -12.58
N GLU A 203 24.96 18.55 -13.72
CA GLU A 203 23.90 19.52 -14.00
C GLU A 203 22.57 18.87 -14.41
N GLY A 204 22.61 17.73 -15.10
CA GLY A 204 21.45 17.05 -15.67
C GLY A 204 20.79 16.00 -14.78
N TYR A 205 21.48 15.57 -13.71
CA TYR A 205 20.87 14.72 -12.68
C TYR A 205 19.83 15.52 -11.89
N ASN A 206 18.68 14.92 -11.57
CA ASN A 206 17.54 15.62 -10.97
C ASN A 206 17.27 15.26 -9.50
N HIS A 207 18.07 14.37 -8.91
CA HIS A 207 17.82 13.79 -7.60
C HIS A 207 18.95 14.08 -6.58
N THR A 208 18.74 13.67 -5.33
CA THR A 208 19.80 13.56 -4.33
C THR A 208 19.94 12.11 -3.87
N LEU A 209 21.05 11.77 -3.23
CA LEU A 209 21.37 10.43 -2.75
C LEU A 209 20.99 10.22 -1.27
N ALA A 210 19.84 10.75 -0.83
CA ALA A 210 19.45 10.73 0.59
C ALA A 210 18.78 9.39 0.99
N THR A 211 19.07 8.89 2.20
CA THR A 211 18.22 7.91 2.89
C THR A 211 17.50 8.54 4.08
N PHE A 212 16.24 8.15 4.28
CA PHE A 212 15.49 8.44 5.49
C PHE A 212 15.30 7.15 6.28
N SER A 213 15.99 7.06 7.42
CA SER A 213 16.03 5.83 8.22
C SER A 213 15.51 6.05 9.63
N VAL A 214 14.71 5.11 10.11
CA VAL A 214 14.21 5.08 11.48
C VAL A 214 15.00 4.06 12.28
N THR A 215 15.69 4.52 13.32
CA THR A 215 16.65 3.73 14.10
C THR A 215 16.24 3.49 15.55
N ASN A 216 15.18 4.14 16.02
CA ASN A 216 14.66 3.94 17.36
C ASN A 216 13.13 4.09 17.42
N THR A 217 12.54 3.72 18.55
CA THR A 217 11.08 3.77 18.78
C THR A 217 10.61 5.07 19.43
N ASN A 218 11.48 6.08 19.53
CA ASN A 218 11.10 7.36 20.11
C ASN A 218 10.15 8.11 19.16
N ASP A 219 9.32 8.97 19.72
CA ASP A 219 8.41 9.82 18.95
C ASP A 219 9.09 11.06 18.36
N SER A 220 10.21 11.48 18.94
CA SER A 220 10.94 12.68 18.55
C SER A 220 12.44 12.42 18.53
N ASP A 221 13.17 13.45 18.10
CA ASP A 221 14.62 13.49 18.02
C ASP A 221 15.20 12.58 16.94
N ALA A 222 16.53 12.65 16.77
CA ALA A 222 17.25 11.96 15.72
C ALA A 222 16.95 10.45 15.71
N GLY A 223 16.70 9.91 14.52
CA GLY A 223 16.39 8.49 14.30
C GLY A 223 14.94 8.07 14.60
N SER A 224 14.08 8.98 15.06
CA SER A 224 12.64 8.72 15.18
C SER A 224 11.93 8.72 13.82
N LEU A 225 10.79 8.03 13.74
CA LEU A 225 9.92 8.08 12.54
C LEU A 225 9.45 9.50 12.25
N ARG A 226 9.14 10.28 13.29
CA ARG A 226 8.70 11.67 13.12
C ARG A 226 9.79 12.51 12.46
N GLN A 227 11.05 12.39 12.92
CA GLN A 227 12.15 13.13 12.32
C GLN A 227 12.37 12.69 10.86
N ALA A 228 12.33 11.37 10.57
CA ALA A 228 12.46 10.87 9.21
C ALA A 228 11.36 11.40 8.27
N ILE A 229 10.12 11.52 8.74
CA ILE A 229 9.02 12.12 7.97
C ILE A 229 9.23 13.62 7.77
N VAL A 230 9.68 14.35 8.78
CA VAL A 230 9.98 15.78 8.67
C VAL A 230 11.08 16.02 7.63
N ASP A 231 12.15 15.22 7.66
CA ASP A 231 13.27 15.32 6.74
C ASP A 231 12.83 14.95 5.30
N ALA A 232 12.03 13.89 5.13
CA ALA A 232 11.48 13.50 3.83
C ALA A 232 10.54 14.57 3.27
N ASN A 233 9.60 15.10 4.07
CA ASN A 233 8.71 16.18 3.62
C ASN A 233 9.47 17.45 3.19
N ALA A 234 10.68 17.68 3.73
CA ALA A 234 11.52 18.82 3.37
C ALA A 234 12.39 18.55 2.12
N ALA A 235 12.58 17.28 1.75
CA ALA A 235 13.27 16.89 0.55
C ALA A 235 12.36 17.04 -0.68
N ALA A 236 12.98 17.23 -1.84
CA ALA A 236 12.26 17.35 -3.09
C ALA A 236 12.19 15.98 -3.79
N GLY A 237 11.03 15.67 -4.36
CA GLY A 237 10.81 14.39 -5.05
C GLY A 237 9.99 13.43 -4.19
N ALA A 238 9.98 12.17 -4.60
CA ALA A 238 9.34 11.10 -3.85
C ALA A 238 10.38 10.38 -3.00
N ASP A 239 10.16 10.31 -1.69
CA ASP A 239 11.13 9.77 -0.75
C ASP A 239 10.73 8.41 -0.20
N THR A 240 11.70 7.66 0.31
CA THR A 240 11.45 6.38 1.00
C THR A 240 12.02 6.39 2.41
N ILE A 241 11.16 6.10 3.38
CA ILE A 241 11.52 5.87 4.77
C ILE A 241 11.61 4.37 5.03
N ASN A 242 12.77 3.93 5.51
CA ASN A 242 13.03 2.55 5.92
C ASN A 242 13.32 2.48 7.44
N PHE A 243 13.26 1.28 8.00
CA PHE A 243 13.57 1.04 9.42
C PHE A 243 14.87 0.24 9.53
N THR A 244 15.84 0.79 10.25
CA THR A 244 17.19 0.23 10.41
C THR A 244 17.55 0.21 11.90
N GLY A 245 17.43 -0.92 12.58
CA GLY A 245 17.84 -1.06 13.99
C GLY A 245 16.70 -1.00 15.03
N VAL A 246 15.49 -0.62 14.61
CA VAL A 246 14.25 -1.07 15.27
C VAL A 246 14.00 -2.51 14.83
N MET A 247 13.45 -3.40 15.68
CA MET A 247 13.23 -4.82 15.38
C MET A 247 14.47 -5.74 15.39
N ALA A 248 15.31 -5.67 16.43
CA ALA A 248 16.45 -6.59 16.57
C ALA A 248 16.03 -8.08 16.77
N ASP A 249 14.75 -8.35 17.03
CA ASP A 249 14.18 -9.68 17.17
C ASP A 249 12.72 -9.76 16.68
N THR A 250 12.03 -10.87 16.95
CA THR A 250 10.64 -11.11 16.51
C THR A 250 9.57 -10.47 17.41
N THR A 251 9.97 -9.74 18.46
CA THR A 251 9.07 -9.06 19.40
C THR A 251 8.57 -7.78 18.76
N SER A 252 7.27 -7.49 18.89
CA SER A 252 6.73 -6.27 18.31
C SER A 252 7.20 -5.04 19.07
N ASP A 253 7.81 -4.09 18.36
CA ASP A 253 8.15 -2.77 18.86
C ASP A 253 6.97 -1.81 18.73
N THR A 254 6.92 -0.78 19.58
CA THR A 254 5.89 0.26 19.54
C THR A 254 6.49 1.66 19.56
N ILE A 255 6.22 2.43 18.50
CA ILE A 255 6.39 3.88 18.49
C ILE A 255 5.12 4.48 19.09
N THR A 256 5.23 5.11 20.25
CA THR A 256 4.09 5.75 20.93
C THR A 256 4.11 7.25 20.70
N LEU A 257 3.12 7.78 19.96
CA LEU A 257 3.06 9.19 19.63
C LEU A 257 2.66 10.04 20.85
N THR A 258 3.38 11.12 21.07
CA THR A 258 3.19 12.10 22.15
C THR A 258 3.14 13.54 21.63
N GLY A 259 3.77 13.82 20.49
CA GLY A 259 3.79 15.11 19.79
C GLY A 259 2.64 15.33 18.79
N GLY A 260 1.59 14.50 18.84
CA GLY A 260 0.46 14.56 17.89
C GLY A 260 0.62 13.64 16.68
N GLN A 261 -0.18 13.87 15.64
CA GLN A 261 -0.17 13.07 14.41
C GLN A 261 1.17 13.19 13.65
N LEU A 262 1.45 12.21 12.80
CA LEU A 262 2.51 12.25 11.80
C LEU A 262 1.93 12.80 10.49
N GLU A 263 2.37 13.99 10.10
CA GLU A 263 1.90 14.70 8.90
C GLU A 263 2.80 14.35 7.71
N ILE A 264 2.19 13.88 6.62
CA ILE A 264 2.84 13.55 5.36
C ILE A 264 2.41 14.60 4.34
N SER A 265 3.33 15.52 4.04
CA SER A 265 3.11 16.69 3.18
C SER A 265 3.94 16.66 1.89
N GLY A 266 4.90 15.74 1.77
CA GLY A 266 5.63 15.40 0.55
C GLY A 266 5.30 13.98 0.06
N ASP A 267 5.63 13.70 -1.21
CA ASP A 267 5.46 12.37 -1.80
C ASP A 267 6.40 11.39 -1.09
N LEU A 268 5.84 10.35 -0.46
CA LEU A 268 6.57 9.55 0.53
C LEU A 268 6.08 8.11 0.57
N THR A 269 7.01 7.17 0.60
CA THR A 269 6.78 5.77 0.93
C THR A 269 7.37 5.42 2.30
N ILE A 270 6.56 4.87 3.21
CA ILE A 270 7.00 4.30 4.47
C ILE A 270 7.00 2.78 4.34
N ASN A 271 8.19 2.18 4.32
CA ASN A 271 8.39 0.74 4.26
C ASN A 271 8.60 0.16 5.67
N GLY A 272 7.51 -0.19 6.33
CA GLY A 272 7.54 -0.83 7.63
C GLY A 272 8.14 -2.24 7.60
N PRO A 273 8.71 -2.71 8.73
CA PRO A 273 9.37 -4.01 8.81
C PRO A 273 8.39 -5.21 8.77
N GLY A 274 7.08 -4.94 8.91
CA GLY A 274 6.01 -5.95 8.95
C GLY A 274 4.96 -5.58 10.00
N ALA A 275 3.67 -5.77 9.70
CA ALA A 275 2.59 -5.35 10.60
C ALA A 275 2.59 -6.10 11.95
N SER A 276 3.16 -7.30 12.02
CA SER A 276 3.35 -8.04 13.28
C SER A 276 4.56 -7.56 14.10
N LEU A 277 5.41 -6.75 13.48
CA LEU A 277 6.68 -6.31 14.03
C LEU A 277 6.57 -4.88 14.57
N LEU A 278 6.04 -3.92 13.79
CA LEU A 278 5.97 -2.53 14.25
C LEU A 278 4.54 -2.06 14.49
N THR A 279 4.29 -1.52 15.69
CA THR A 279 3.09 -0.74 16.00
C THR A 279 3.43 0.75 16.09
N ILE A 280 2.68 1.58 15.37
CA ILE A 280 2.68 3.04 15.47
C ILE A 280 1.37 3.42 16.17
N SER A 281 1.48 3.87 17.42
CA SER A 281 0.36 4.05 18.33
C SER A 281 0.04 5.52 18.55
N GLY A 282 -1.20 5.94 18.29
CA GLY A 282 -1.72 7.29 18.60
C GLY A 282 -1.96 7.54 20.09
N ASN A 283 -1.53 6.61 20.95
CA ASN A 283 -1.54 6.69 22.41
C ASN A 283 -2.92 6.98 23.04
N ASN A 284 -4.00 6.66 22.33
CA ASN A 284 -5.38 6.99 22.69
C ASN A 284 -5.66 8.49 22.86
N THR A 285 -4.81 9.36 22.29
CA THR A 285 -4.93 10.83 22.45
C THR A 285 -5.20 11.57 21.15
N GLY A 286 -4.79 11.04 20.01
CA GLY A 286 -4.94 11.72 18.73
C GLY A 286 -4.89 10.77 17.53
N ARG A 287 -5.06 11.34 16.34
CA ARG A 287 -4.88 10.67 15.06
C ARG A 287 -3.43 10.22 14.88
N VAL A 288 -3.19 9.11 14.18
CA VAL A 288 -1.83 8.61 13.93
C VAL A 288 -1.20 9.29 12.73
N PHE A 289 -1.83 9.26 11.56
CA PHE A 289 -1.31 9.84 10.32
C PHE A 289 -2.30 10.83 9.69
N GLN A 290 -1.76 11.89 9.07
CA GLN A 290 -2.48 12.73 8.12
C GLN A 290 -1.71 12.78 6.80
N ILE A 291 -2.43 12.57 5.70
CA ILE A 291 -1.93 12.77 4.33
C ILE A 291 -2.54 14.06 3.79
N ASP A 292 -1.70 14.98 3.35
CA ASP A 292 -2.14 16.27 2.85
C ASP A 292 -2.70 16.21 1.41
N PRO A 293 -3.49 17.23 0.99
CA PRO A 293 -4.04 17.29 -0.35
C PRO A 293 -2.95 17.24 -1.44
N GLY A 294 -3.16 16.40 -2.47
CA GLY A 294 -2.26 16.33 -3.63
C GLY A 294 -0.99 15.49 -3.42
N VAL A 295 -0.76 14.96 -2.22
CA VAL A 295 0.39 14.11 -1.90
C VAL A 295 0.16 12.66 -2.36
N ASN A 296 1.19 12.03 -2.93
CA ASN A 296 1.25 10.59 -3.19
C ASN A 296 1.98 9.89 -2.04
N ALA A 297 1.24 9.21 -1.17
CA ALA A 297 1.79 8.50 -0.02
C ALA A 297 1.58 6.99 -0.15
N ALA A 298 2.55 6.21 0.30
CA ALA A 298 2.43 4.77 0.48
C ALA A 298 2.86 4.37 1.90
N ILE A 299 2.06 3.55 2.57
CA ILE A 299 2.37 3.04 3.91
C ILE A 299 2.27 1.51 3.89
N GLY A 300 3.42 0.86 4.04
CA GLY A 300 3.56 -0.59 3.99
C GLY A 300 3.97 -1.20 5.33
N GLY A 301 3.48 -2.40 5.64
CA GLY A 301 4.10 -3.26 6.65
C GLY A 301 4.13 -2.71 8.08
N VAL A 302 3.07 -2.02 8.52
CA VAL A 302 2.97 -1.52 9.90
C VAL A 302 1.61 -1.81 10.52
N THR A 303 1.54 -1.86 11.85
CA THR A 303 0.30 -1.71 12.60
C THR A 303 0.11 -0.24 12.98
N ILE A 304 -1.03 0.35 12.65
CA ILE A 304 -1.47 1.69 13.04
C ILE A 304 -2.58 1.51 14.08
N ALA A 305 -2.32 1.90 15.32
CA ALA A 305 -3.20 1.54 16.43
C ALA A 305 -3.51 2.68 17.39
N ASN A 306 -4.60 2.48 18.13
CA ASN A 306 -4.96 3.30 19.29
C ASN A 306 -4.98 4.81 18.99
N GLY A 307 -5.28 5.19 17.75
CA GLY A 307 -5.59 6.57 17.44
C GLY A 307 -6.95 6.95 18.03
N ASN A 308 -7.07 8.17 18.56
CA ASN A 308 -8.30 8.66 19.15
C ASN A 308 -8.52 10.12 18.76
N ALA A 309 -9.08 10.31 17.56
CA ALA A 309 -9.32 11.63 17.00
C ALA A 309 -10.69 12.15 17.46
N SER A 310 -10.76 13.42 17.87
CA SER A 310 -12.06 14.06 18.21
C SER A 310 -12.89 14.43 16.97
N ASP A 311 -12.28 14.38 15.79
CA ASP A 311 -12.83 14.62 14.46
C ASP A 311 -12.84 13.32 13.62
N VAL A 312 -12.08 13.23 12.53
CA VAL A 312 -12.19 12.13 11.55
C VAL A 312 -10.89 11.34 11.41
N GLY A 313 -10.93 10.07 11.00
CA GLY A 313 -9.69 9.33 10.69
C GLY A 313 -8.87 9.02 11.94
N GLY A 314 -9.34 8.11 12.79
CA GLY A 314 -8.67 7.79 14.05
C GLY A 314 -7.25 7.25 13.81
N GLY A 315 -7.11 6.29 12.88
CA GLY A 315 -5.81 5.85 12.40
C GLY A 315 -5.22 6.85 11.41
N ILE A 316 -5.91 7.04 10.28
CA ILE A 316 -5.43 7.87 9.17
C ILE A 316 -6.53 8.83 8.69
N LEU A 317 -6.15 10.09 8.47
CA LEU A 317 -6.91 11.01 7.62
C LEU A 317 -6.18 11.16 6.29
N ASN A 318 -6.77 10.66 5.19
CA ASN A 318 -6.34 11.04 3.85
C ASN A 318 -7.14 12.27 3.42
N ASN A 319 -6.56 13.46 3.55
CA ASN A 319 -7.22 14.74 3.36
C ASN A 319 -7.26 15.21 1.89
N GLY A 320 -7.35 14.26 0.94
CA GLY A 320 -7.34 14.55 -0.50
C GLY A 320 -6.04 14.22 -1.22
N GLY A 321 -5.16 13.43 -0.60
CA GLY A 321 -4.01 12.81 -1.26
C GLY A 321 -4.37 11.50 -1.98
N SER A 322 -3.36 10.87 -2.56
CA SER A 322 -3.39 9.51 -3.10
C SER A 322 -2.66 8.58 -2.12
N LEU A 323 -3.38 7.69 -1.45
CA LEU A 323 -2.83 6.82 -0.41
C LEU A 323 -2.84 5.34 -0.84
N GLY A 324 -1.66 4.73 -0.90
CA GLY A 324 -1.51 3.28 -0.93
C GLY A 324 -1.27 2.71 0.47
N LEU A 325 -2.07 1.73 0.88
CA LEU A 325 -1.90 1.01 2.14
C LEU A 325 -1.65 -0.48 1.86
N PHE A 326 -0.46 -0.97 2.22
CA PHE A 326 0.01 -2.29 1.83
C PHE A 326 0.36 -3.16 3.04
N ASN A 327 -0.26 -4.33 3.17
CA ASN A 327 0.09 -5.32 4.20
C ASN A 327 0.14 -4.73 5.62
N SER A 328 -0.77 -3.80 5.91
CA SER A 328 -0.80 -3.01 7.14
C SER A 328 -2.06 -3.33 7.96
N THR A 329 -1.96 -3.18 9.28
CA THR A 329 -3.09 -3.40 10.19
C THR A 329 -3.53 -2.08 10.81
N LEU A 330 -4.81 -1.75 10.77
CA LEU A 330 -5.43 -0.65 11.49
C LEU A 330 -6.31 -1.20 12.60
N LYS A 331 -5.93 -0.99 13.87
CA LYS A 331 -6.67 -1.58 15.00
C LYS A 331 -6.94 -0.63 16.15
N ASN A 332 -8.11 -0.80 16.78
CA ASN A 332 -8.51 -0.05 17.98
C ASN A 332 -8.46 1.47 17.80
N ASN A 333 -8.65 1.96 16.57
CA ASN A 333 -8.69 3.39 16.33
C ASN A 333 -10.12 3.92 16.52
N VAL A 334 -10.22 5.11 17.09
CA VAL A 334 -11.47 5.78 17.48
C VAL A 334 -11.52 7.16 16.83
N ALA A 335 -12.67 7.49 16.25
CA ALA A 335 -12.95 8.82 15.70
C ALA A 335 -14.45 9.15 15.72
N GLN A 336 -14.83 10.37 15.33
CA GLN A 336 -16.21 10.68 15.00
C GLN A 336 -16.64 9.94 13.72
N ALA A 337 -15.82 9.98 12.66
CA ALA A 337 -16.05 9.22 11.42
C ALA A 337 -14.74 8.65 10.86
N GLY A 338 -14.78 7.47 10.25
CA GLY A 338 -13.59 6.79 9.74
C GLY A 338 -12.66 6.34 10.87
N GLY A 339 -13.05 5.32 11.63
CA GLY A 339 -12.32 4.89 12.83
C GLY A 339 -10.90 4.48 12.46
N GLY A 340 -10.77 3.55 11.52
CA GLY A 340 -9.49 3.25 10.89
C GLY A 340 -9.03 4.40 9.99
N ILE A 341 -9.82 4.72 8.95
CA ILE A 341 -9.47 5.72 7.95
C ILE A 341 -10.66 6.61 7.59
N TYR A 342 -10.40 7.91 7.47
CA TYR A 342 -11.25 8.82 6.69
C TYR A 342 -10.55 9.15 5.37
N ASN A 343 -11.17 8.79 4.23
CA ASN A 343 -10.62 8.99 2.90
C ASN A 343 -11.37 10.09 2.14
N ALA A 344 -10.71 11.22 1.85
CA ALA A 344 -11.23 12.29 1.00
C ALA A 344 -10.56 12.36 -0.38
N GLY A 345 -9.61 11.48 -0.68
CA GLY A 345 -8.86 11.45 -1.94
C GLY A 345 -8.94 10.10 -2.65
N GLY A 346 -7.86 9.73 -3.35
CA GLY A 346 -7.69 8.41 -3.93
C GLY A 346 -7.07 7.45 -2.93
N MET A 347 -7.57 6.22 -2.84
CA MET A 347 -7.01 5.22 -1.93
C MET A 347 -7.02 3.82 -2.52
N LEU A 348 -5.89 3.13 -2.35
CA LEU A 348 -5.73 1.72 -2.60
C LEU A 348 -5.37 1.02 -1.29
N VAL A 349 -6.12 0.00 -0.92
CA VAL A 349 -5.83 -0.91 0.19
C VAL A 349 -5.57 -2.29 -0.38
N ASN A 350 -4.38 -2.85 -0.13
CA ASN A 350 -4.03 -4.20 -0.56
C ASN A 350 -3.39 -4.98 0.59
N GLY A 351 -4.04 -6.06 1.02
CA GLY A 351 -3.57 -6.83 2.18
C GLY A 351 -3.80 -6.12 3.52
N GLY A 352 -4.78 -5.23 3.60
CA GLY A 352 -5.07 -4.48 4.82
C GLY A 352 -5.89 -5.28 5.85
N THR A 353 -5.65 -5.07 7.14
CA THR A 353 -6.51 -5.60 8.22
C THR A 353 -7.08 -4.46 9.06
N PHE A 354 -8.40 -4.27 9.04
CA PHE A 354 -9.12 -3.27 9.83
C PHE A 354 -9.84 -3.98 10.96
N ASN A 355 -9.37 -3.83 12.19
CA ASN A 355 -9.87 -4.58 13.33
C ASN A 355 -10.32 -3.70 14.49
N SER A 356 -11.58 -3.84 14.90
CA SER A 356 -12.10 -3.20 16.13
C SER A 356 -11.92 -1.69 16.14
N ASN A 357 -12.04 -1.05 14.98
CA ASN A 357 -12.10 0.40 14.89
C ASN A 357 -13.53 0.87 15.17
N ILE A 358 -13.67 1.98 15.91
CA ILE A 358 -14.94 2.40 16.50
C ILE A 358 -15.22 3.87 16.15
N VAL A 359 -16.46 4.17 15.76
CA VAL A 359 -16.89 5.55 15.49
C VAL A 359 -18.25 5.88 16.08
N THR A 360 -18.44 7.16 16.43
CA THR A 360 -19.73 7.71 16.89
C THR A 360 -20.65 8.18 15.77
N ASP A 361 -20.16 8.23 14.52
CA ASP A 361 -20.94 8.49 13.32
C ASP A 361 -20.84 7.31 12.33
N CYS A 362 -20.15 7.47 11.20
CA CYS A 362 -20.14 6.53 10.09
C CYS A 362 -18.74 5.98 9.78
N GLY A 363 -18.68 4.76 9.21
CA GLY A 363 -17.45 4.16 8.71
C GLY A 363 -16.54 3.66 9.83
N GLY A 364 -16.90 2.55 10.47
CA GLY A 364 -16.12 1.98 11.58
C GLY A 364 -14.69 1.65 11.13
N GLY A 365 -14.56 0.87 10.06
CA GLY A 365 -13.28 0.63 9.40
C GLY A 365 -12.85 1.84 8.57
N ILE A 366 -13.61 2.16 7.52
CA ILE A 366 -13.32 3.26 6.60
C ILE A 366 -14.56 4.11 6.34
N TYR A 367 -14.40 5.42 6.41
CA TYR A 367 -15.31 6.39 5.79
C TYR A 367 -14.72 6.83 4.46
N ASN A 368 -15.39 6.51 3.35
CA ASN A 368 -14.96 6.87 2.00
C ASN A 368 -15.78 8.04 1.44
N ALA A 369 -15.10 9.16 1.19
CA ALA A 369 -15.62 10.35 0.53
C ALA A 369 -15.01 10.60 -0.86
N GLY A 370 -14.03 9.79 -1.28
CA GLY A 370 -13.36 9.88 -2.58
C GLY A 370 -13.41 8.55 -3.36
N GLY A 371 -12.27 8.13 -3.90
CA GLY A 371 -12.13 6.84 -4.57
C GLY A 371 -11.44 5.82 -3.67
N LEU A 372 -12.02 4.62 -3.54
CA LEU A 372 -11.43 3.52 -2.77
C LEU A 372 -11.46 2.22 -3.58
N GLU A 373 -10.28 1.63 -3.77
CA GLU A 373 -10.11 0.21 -4.13
C GLU A 373 -9.58 -0.54 -2.91
N ALA A 374 -10.35 -1.50 -2.40
CA ALA A 374 -9.91 -2.45 -1.40
C ALA A 374 -9.76 -3.84 -2.05
N ARG A 375 -8.65 -4.50 -1.77
CA ARG A 375 -8.41 -5.87 -2.22
C ARG A 375 -7.62 -6.71 -1.24
N ASN A 376 -7.89 -8.01 -1.22
CA ASN A 376 -7.20 -8.99 -0.37
C ASN A 376 -7.15 -8.60 1.11
N SER A 377 -8.18 -7.89 1.58
CA SER A 377 -8.20 -7.20 2.87
C SER A 377 -9.30 -7.77 3.78
N THR A 378 -9.14 -7.56 5.08
CA THR A 378 -10.07 -8.02 6.10
C THR A 378 -10.58 -6.85 6.94
N PHE A 379 -11.90 -6.67 6.98
CA PHE A 379 -12.62 -5.77 7.87
C PHE A 379 -13.31 -6.62 8.92
N ASN A 380 -12.78 -6.63 10.15
CA ASN A 380 -13.30 -7.45 11.23
C ASN A 380 -13.69 -6.62 12.45
N THR A 381 -14.87 -6.90 13.01
CA THR A 381 -15.35 -6.33 14.28
C THR A 381 -15.31 -4.81 14.38
N ASN A 382 -15.35 -4.09 13.25
CA ASN A 382 -15.45 -2.65 13.25
C ASN A 382 -16.88 -2.20 13.60
N GLN A 383 -17.00 -1.05 14.25
CA GLN A 383 -18.26 -0.56 14.79
C GLN A 383 -18.52 0.89 14.40
N ALA A 384 -19.68 1.15 13.84
CA ALA A 384 -20.19 2.50 13.58
C ALA A 384 -21.51 2.75 14.30
N HIS A 385 -21.65 3.86 15.00
CA HIS A 385 -22.94 4.17 15.63
C HIS A 385 -24.07 4.34 14.61
N VAL A 386 -23.79 4.97 13.45
CA VAL A 386 -24.80 5.32 12.46
C VAL A 386 -24.77 4.34 11.28
N ASN A 387 -23.82 4.47 10.34
CA ASN A 387 -23.82 3.66 9.11
C ASN A 387 -22.45 3.08 8.77
N GLY A 388 -22.44 1.92 8.11
CA GLY A 388 -21.24 1.32 7.54
C GLY A 388 -20.29 0.83 8.62
N GLY A 389 -20.61 -0.30 9.24
CA GLY A 389 -19.76 -0.88 10.28
C GLY A 389 -18.34 -1.18 9.77
N GLY A 390 -18.23 -1.79 8.59
CA GLY A 390 -16.96 -1.95 7.87
C GLY A 390 -16.62 -0.70 7.07
N ILE A 391 -17.37 -0.44 6.01
CA ILE A 391 -17.16 0.72 5.11
C ILE A 391 -18.45 1.53 4.96
N TYR A 392 -18.32 2.84 5.09
CA TYR A 392 -19.32 3.81 4.65
C TYR A 392 -18.86 4.47 3.34
N ASN A 393 -19.62 4.32 2.26
CA ASN A 393 -19.38 4.96 0.97
C ASN A 393 -20.32 6.16 0.80
N LYS A 394 -19.76 7.38 0.84
CA LYS A 394 -20.49 8.65 0.80
C LYS A 394 -21.07 8.93 -0.59
N ALA A 395 -22.13 9.73 -0.65
CA ALA A 395 -22.67 10.25 -1.92
C ALA A 395 -21.56 10.88 -2.79
N GLY A 396 -21.50 10.47 -4.06
CA GLY A 396 -20.48 10.88 -5.04
C GLY A 396 -19.19 10.07 -5.02
N ALA A 397 -18.99 9.20 -4.02
CA ALA A 397 -17.80 8.36 -3.90
C ALA A 397 -17.92 7.05 -4.71
N SER A 398 -16.77 6.47 -5.06
CA SER A 398 -16.67 5.16 -5.72
C SER A 398 -15.94 4.16 -4.83
N LEU A 399 -16.48 2.95 -4.75
CA LEU A 399 -15.91 1.85 -3.98
C LEU A 399 -15.78 0.59 -4.85
N THR A 400 -14.57 0.03 -4.90
CA THR A 400 -14.31 -1.32 -5.43
C THR A 400 -13.81 -2.20 -4.29
N VAL A 401 -14.38 -3.39 -4.18
CA VAL A 401 -14.06 -4.41 -3.17
C VAL A 401 -13.78 -5.71 -3.91
N ASP A 402 -12.57 -6.25 -3.78
CA ASP A 402 -12.15 -7.45 -4.50
C ASP A 402 -11.40 -8.45 -3.62
N ASN A 403 -11.93 -9.67 -3.50
CA ASN A 403 -11.35 -10.71 -2.64
C ASN A 403 -11.16 -10.26 -1.18
N ASP A 404 -12.16 -9.53 -0.65
CA ASP A 404 -12.13 -9.00 0.71
C ASP A 404 -13.06 -9.79 1.66
N ILE A 405 -12.79 -9.68 2.95
CA ILE A 405 -13.59 -10.28 4.02
C ILE A 405 -14.16 -9.20 4.94
N PHE A 406 -15.48 -9.12 5.05
CA PHE A 406 -16.20 -8.28 6.01
C PHE A 406 -16.85 -9.17 7.05
N SER A 407 -16.22 -9.31 8.22
CA SER A 407 -16.65 -10.23 9.27
C SER A 407 -17.07 -9.48 10.53
N LYS A 408 -18.28 -9.75 11.04
CA LYS A 408 -18.73 -9.28 12.36
C LYS A 408 -18.70 -7.76 12.56
N ASN A 409 -18.76 -7.00 11.47
CA ASN A 409 -18.87 -5.55 11.54
C ASN A 409 -20.28 -5.15 11.99
N THR A 410 -20.37 -4.13 12.83
CA THR A 410 -21.62 -3.76 13.50
C THR A 410 -21.98 -2.30 13.29
N THR A 411 -23.27 -2.02 13.19
CA THR A 411 -23.76 -0.66 13.13
C THR A 411 -25.12 -0.45 13.80
N GLY A 412 -25.35 0.75 14.33
CA GLY A 412 -26.61 1.11 14.97
C GLY A 412 -27.75 1.38 13.98
N CYS A 413 -27.47 1.77 12.74
CA CYS A 413 -28.50 1.98 11.72
C CYS A 413 -28.36 1.03 10.52
N PHE A 414 -27.47 1.32 9.57
CA PHE A 414 -27.53 0.68 8.25
C PHE A 414 -26.19 0.17 7.73
N GLY A 415 -26.19 -1.01 7.12
CA GLY A 415 -25.02 -1.60 6.47
C GLY A 415 -23.98 -2.10 7.46
N GLY A 416 -24.19 -3.30 8.02
CA GLY A 416 -23.26 -3.89 8.99
C GLY A 416 -21.86 -4.06 8.40
N GLY A 417 -21.76 -4.61 7.19
CA GLY A 417 -20.53 -4.66 6.40
C GLY A 417 -20.30 -3.37 5.62
N ILE A 418 -21.17 -3.10 4.64
CA ILE A 418 -21.03 -1.98 3.70
C ILE A 418 -22.30 -1.15 3.68
N TYR A 419 -22.15 0.17 3.74
CA TYR A 419 -23.22 1.13 3.44
C TYR A 419 -22.85 1.93 2.19
N ASN A 420 -23.73 1.92 1.17
CA ASN A 420 -23.58 2.68 -0.06
C ASN A 420 -24.65 3.79 -0.14
N SER A 421 -24.23 5.05 -0.06
CA SER A 421 -25.13 6.21 -0.06
C SER A 421 -25.78 6.46 -1.42
N GLY A 422 -26.89 7.18 -1.44
CA GLY A 422 -27.48 7.69 -2.69
C GLY A 422 -26.47 8.51 -3.51
N GLY A 423 -26.43 8.27 -4.82
CA GLY A 423 -25.47 8.89 -5.73
C GLY A 423 -24.04 8.33 -5.66
N ALA A 424 -23.79 7.29 -4.88
CA ALA A 424 -22.52 6.57 -4.83
C ALA A 424 -22.57 5.26 -5.61
N ALA A 425 -21.41 4.77 -6.04
CA ALA A 425 -21.27 3.53 -6.80
C ALA A 425 -20.38 2.53 -6.06
N VAL A 426 -20.79 1.26 -6.07
CA VAL A 426 -20.01 0.15 -5.51
C VAL A 426 -19.93 -1.04 -6.47
N THR A 427 -18.75 -1.64 -6.54
CA THR A 427 -18.49 -2.94 -7.18
C THR A 427 -17.90 -3.87 -6.13
N VAL A 428 -18.46 -5.08 -6.00
CA VAL A 428 -17.99 -6.10 -5.07
C VAL A 428 -17.79 -7.42 -5.82
N THR A 429 -16.57 -7.96 -5.79
CA THR A 429 -16.20 -9.19 -6.49
C THR A 429 -15.47 -10.16 -5.56
N ALA A 430 -15.70 -11.46 -5.76
CA ALA A 430 -14.93 -12.54 -5.13
C ALA A 430 -14.84 -12.46 -3.58
N SER A 431 -15.81 -11.82 -2.93
CA SER A 431 -15.68 -11.41 -1.53
C SER A 431 -16.55 -12.23 -0.56
N LEU A 432 -16.29 -12.09 0.73
CA LEU A 432 -17.08 -12.66 1.82
C LEU A 432 -17.62 -11.55 2.71
N ILE A 433 -18.94 -11.44 2.85
CA ILE A 433 -19.59 -10.53 3.81
C ILE A 433 -20.39 -11.37 4.79
N ASN A 434 -19.89 -11.51 6.01
CA ASN A 434 -20.48 -12.41 6.98
C ASN A 434 -20.64 -11.87 8.40
N ASP A 435 -21.67 -12.39 9.06
CA ASP A 435 -21.94 -12.17 10.48
C ASP A 435 -22.05 -10.68 10.87
N GLY A 436 -22.29 -9.81 9.88
CA GLY A 436 -22.54 -8.38 10.06
C GLY A 436 -23.86 -8.14 10.77
N THR A 437 -23.92 -7.10 11.59
CA THR A 437 -25.13 -6.72 12.33
C THR A 437 -25.47 -5.26 12.10
N ALA A 438 -26.70 -4.99 11.63
CA ALA A 438 -27.25 -3.64 11.54
C ALA A 438 -28.47 -3.48 12.45
N GLY A 439 -28.71 -2.27 12.94
CA GLY A 439 -29.91 -1.97 13.71
C GLY A 439 -31.18 -2.09 12.88
N PHE A 440 -31.19 -1.55 11.65
CA PHE A 440 -32.40 -1.37 10.87
C PHE A 440 -32.36 -1.95 9.45
N LEU A 441 -31.33 -1.67 8.65
CA LEU A 441 -31.34 -2.06 7.23
C LEU A 441 -30.00 -2.65 6.79
N GLY A 442 -30.05 -3.77 6.08
CA GLY A 442 -28.87 -4.35 5.42
C GLY A 442 -27.83 -4.83 6.44
N GLY A 443 -28.06 -5.99 7.05
CA GLY A 443 -27.09 -6.58 7.99
C GLY A 443 -25.72 -6.80 7.35
N GLY A 444 -25.68 -7.16 6.06
CA GLY A 444 -24.46 -7.23 5.26
C GLY A 444 -24.22 -5.92 4.49
N ILE A 445 -25.09 -5.65 3.50
CA ILE A 445 -25.00 -4.47 2.63
C ILE A 445 -26.30 -3.67 2.71
N CYS A 446 -26.18 -2.35 2.86
CA CYS A 446 -27.28 -1.42 2.63
C CYS A 446 -26.92 -0.50 1.45
N ASN A 447 -27.75 -0.50 0.40
CA ASN A 447 -27.53 0.26 -0.82
C ASN A 447 -28.67 1.25 -1.08
N PHE A 448 -28.38 2.55 -1.02
CA PHE A 448 -29.24 3.60 -1.56
C PHE A 448 -28.72 4.18 -2.89
N GLY A 449 -27.50 3.81 -3.29
CA GLY A 449 -26.88 4.20 -4.54
C GLY A 449 -27.00 3.13 -5.61
N THR A 450 -25.91 2.91 -6.34
CA THR A 450 -25.81 1.86 -7.35
C THR A 450 -24.78 0.80 -6.95
N ILE A 451 -25.22 -0.45 -6.79
CA ILE A 451 -24.33 -1.60 -6.89
C ILE A 451 -24.19 -1.89 -8.38
N VAL A 452 -23.05 -1.49 -8.94
CA VAL A 452 -22.73 -1.66 -10.36
C VAL A 452 -22.63 -3.15 -10.68
N SER A 453 -21.91 -3.88 -9.82
CA SER A 453 -21.81 -5.34 -9.85
C SER A 453 -21.58 -5.89 -8.45
N LEU A 454 -22.35 -6.91 -8.08
CA LEU A 454 -22.08 -7.80 -6.94
C LEU A 454 -21.94 -9.21 -7.52
N ASP A 455 -20.69 -9.62 -7.73
CA ASP A 455 -20.36 -10.84 -8.47
C ASP A 455 -19.51 -11.80 -7.64
N ASN A 456 -19.72 -13.10 -7.83
CA ASN A 456 -18.93 -14.17 -7.22
C ASN A 456 -18.71 -13.99 -5.70
N THR A 457 -19.72 -13.49 -5.00
CA THR A 457 -19.60 -13.09 -3.59
C THR A 457 -20.47 -13.98 -2.70
N LEU A 458 -20.03 -14.20 -1.47
CA LEU A 458 -20.81 -14.91 -0.44
C LEU A 458 -21.25 -13.92 0.64
N ILE A 459 -22.56 -13.72 0.77
CA ILE A 459 -23.17 -12.89 1.82
C ILE A 459 -23.92 -13.81 2.79
N ARG A 460 -23.39 -14.01 4.00
CA ARG A 460 -23.96 -15.01 4.92
C ARG A 460 -24.02 -14.65 6.39
N GLY A 461 -25.04 -15.17 7.08
CA GLY A 461 -25.13 -15.04 8.55
C GLY A 461 -25.34 -13.61 9.04
N ASN A 462 -25.57 -12.66 8.13
CA ASN A 462 -25.77 -11.26 8.48
C ASN A 462 -27.18 -11.07 9.06
N LYS A 463 -27.32 -10.09 9.95
CA LYS A 463 -28.59 -9.87 10.64
C LYS A 463 -28.96 -8.40 10.85
N VAL A 464 -30.27 -8.18 10.88
CA VAL A 464 -30.89 -6.95 11.39
C VAL A 464 -31.55 -7.26 12.72
N THR A 465 -31.51 -6.32 13.68
CA THR A 465 -32.02 -6.55 15.05
C THR A 465 -33.35 -5.87 15.35
N SER A 466 -33.70 -4.78 14.65
CA SER A 466 -34.98 -4.07 14.85
C SER A 466 -36.16 -4.84 14.26
N SER A 467 -37.29 -4.82 14.98
CA SER A 467 -38.56 -5.42 14.54
C SER A 467 -39.15 -4.78 13.28
N GLY A 468 -38.84 -3.49 13.05
CA GLY A 468 -39.23 -2.75 11.84
C GLY A 468 -38.15 -2.72 10.76
N GLY A 469 -37.06 -3.47 10.92
CA GLY A 469 -35.94 -3.49 9.99
C GLY A 469 -36.10 -4.47 8.83
N ALA A 470 -35.27 -4.34 7.81
CA ALA A 470 -35.35 -5.14 6.58
C ALA A 470 -33.97 -5.60 6.10
N ALA A 471 -33.93 -6.68 5.31
CA ALA A 471 -32.70 -7.19 4.69
C ALA A 471 -31.62 -7.60 5.69
N GLY A 472 -31.67 -8.86 6.13
CA GLY A 472 -30.53 -9.45 6.83
C GLY A 472 -29.27 -9.43 5.97
N GLY A 473 -29.39 -9.74 4.67
CA GLY A 473 -28.30 -9.73 3.69
C GLY A 473 -28.12 -8.37 3.02
N VAL A 474 -28.91 -8.12 1.97
CA VAL A 474 -28.80 -6.94 1.08
C VAL A 474 -30.08 -6.12 1.10
N TYR A 475 -30.01 -4.88 1.57
CA TYR A 475 -31.07 -3.90 1.37
C TYR A 475 -30.79 -3.10 0.10
N ASN A 476 -31.74 -3.08 -0.83
CA ASN A 476 -31.67 -2.26 -2.03
C ASN A 476 -32.76 -1.16 -2.02
N GLY A 477 -32.31 0.06 -1.74
CA GLY A 477 -33.01 1.33 -1.90
C GLY A 477 -32.60 2.10 -3.18
N GLY A 478 -31.89 1.47 -4.13
CA GLY A 478 -31.40 2.09 -5.36
C GLY A 478 -31.36 1.11 -6.54
N THR A 479 -30.21 0.95 -7.19
CA THR A 479 -30.03 -0.07 -8.24
C THR A 479 -29.04 -1.14 -7.78
N ALA A 480 -29.39 -2.42 -7.98
CA ALA A 480 -28.50 -3.53 -7.68
C ALA A 480 -28.44 -4.55 -8.82
N ASN A 481 -27.22 -4.82 -9.30
CA ASN A 481 -26.93 -5.92 -10.23
C ASN A 481 -26.15 -7.01 -9.49
N ILE A 482 -26.73 -8.20 -9.41
CA ILE A 482 -26.19 -9.34 -8.65
C ILE A 482 -26.05 -10.54 -9.59
N THR A 483 -24.85 -11.11 -9.65
CA THR A 483 -24.50 -12.27 -10.49
C THR A 483 -23.64 -13.26 -9.71
N ASN A 484 -23.71 -14.55 -10.02
CA ASN A 484 -22.88 -15.61 -9.42
C ASN A 484 -22.74 -15.53 -7.89
N THR A 485 -23.73 -14.99 -7.19
CA THR A 485 -23.60 -14.60 -5.78
C THR A 485 -24.49 -15.45 -4.90
N SER A 486 -23.96 -15.89 -3.77
CA SER A 486 -24.69 -16.68 -2.78
C SER A 486 -25.07 -15.81 -1.57
N ILE A 487 -26.37 -15.61 -1.35
CA ILE A 487 -26.94 -14.86 -0.23
C ILE A 487 -27.64 -15.84 0.69
N MET A 488 -26.98 -16.20 1.79
CA MET A 488 -27.33 -17.38 2.58
C MET A 488 -27.49 -17.15 4.08
N ASN A 489 -28.48 -17.77 4.71
CA ASN A 489 -28.61 -17.78 6.18
C ASN A 489 -28.62 -16.38 6.83
N ASN A 490 -29.03 -15.36 6.09
CA ASN A 490 -29.20 -14.02 6.62
C ASN A 490 -30.59 -13.89 7.27
N SER A 491 -30.71 -13.01 8.25
CA SER A 491 -31.93 -12.92 9.04
C SER A 491 -32.36 -11.50 9.40
N THR A 492 -33.65 -11.26 9.42
CA THR A 492 -34.25 -10.05 9.98
C THR A 492 -35.57 -10.39 10.68
N PRO A 493 -35.93 -9.69 11.76
CA PRO A 493 -37.29 -9.75 12.29
C PRO A 493 -38.36 -9.25 11.31
N GLY A 494 -38.05 -8.28 10.45
CA GLY A 494 -38.98 -7.69 9.47
C GLY A 494 -38.94 -8.40 8.12
N GLN A 495 -38.81 -7.68 7.01
CA GLN A 495 -38.98 -8.22 5.65
C GLN A 495 -37.65 -8.46 4.91
N GLY A 496 -37.64 -9.44 4.00
CA GLY A 496 -36.48 -9.71 3.13
C GLY A 496 -35.33 -10.31 3.91
N GLY A 497 -35.31 -11.63 4.15
CA GLY A 497 -34.22 -12.21 4.95
C GLY A 497 -32.89 -12.12 4.22
N GLY A 498 -32.88 -12.52 2.95
CA GLY A 498 -31.74 -12.39 2.06
C GLY A 498 -31.68 -11.01 1.43
N ILE A 499 -32.70 -10.63 0.68
CA ILE A 499 -32.79 -9.37 -0.06
C ILE A 499 -34.10 -8.66 0.24
N TYR A 500 -34.04 -7.35 0.42
CA TYR A 500 -35.20 -6.46 0.36
C TYR A 500 -34.98 -5.46 -0.78
N ASN A 501 -35.90 -5.41 -1.74
CA ASN A 501 -35.89 -4.46 -2.85
C ASN A 501 -37.05 -3.47 -2.67
N ASP A 502 -36.72 -2.20 -2.42
CA ASP A 502 -37.70 -1.17 -2.04
C ASP A 502 -38.55 -0.68 -3.22
N ALA A 503 -39.61 0.07 -2.93
CA ALA A 503 -40.44 0.69 -3.96
C ALA A 503 -39.60 1.63 -4.85
N ASP A 504 -39.94 1.70 -6.14
CA ASP A 504 -39.26 2.54 -7.14
C ASP A 504 -37.75 2.24 -7.35
N THR A 505 -37.30 1.05 -6.93
CA THR A 505 -35.91 0.57 -7.10
C THR A 505 -35.80 -0.53 -8.15
N THR A 506 -34.56 -0.83 -8.59
CA THR A 506 -34.28 -1.92 -9.53
C THR A 506 -33.33 -2.95 -8.93
N LEU A 507 -33.77 -4.20 -8.89
CA LEU A 507 -32.95 -5.38 -8.63
C LEU A 507 -32.83 -6.20 -9.92
N THR A 508 -31.60 -6.59 -10.23
CA THR A 508 -31.27 -7.59 -11.24
C THR A 508 -30.52 -8.72 -10.56
N LEU A 509 -31.03 -9.94 -10.66
CA LEU A 509 -30.42 -11.16 -10.09
C LEU A 509 -30.25 -12.21 -11.19
N ARG A 510 -29.00 -12.54 -11.55
CA ARG A 510 -28.69 -13.41 -12.68
C ARG A 510 -27.62 -14.46 -12.38
N ASP A 511 -27.36 -15.28 -13.39
CA ASP A 511 -26.13 -16.06 -13.55
C ASP A 511 -25.81 -16.93 -12.34
N ASN A 512 -26.62 -17.95 -12.10
CA ASN A 512 -26.45 -18.94 -11.03
C ASN A 512 -26.40 -18.34 -9.62
N SER A 513 -27.02 -17.19 -9.40
CA SER A 513 -27.14 -16.62 -8.06
C SER A 513 -28.07 -17.47 -7.18
N ILE A 514 -27.74 -17.56 -5.89
CA ILE A 514 -28.45 -18.41 -4.93
C ILE A 514 -28.90 -17.56 -3.73
N VAL A 515 -30.20 -17.55 -3.45
CA VAL A 515 -30.77 -16.94 -2.24
C VAL A 515 -31.40 -18.05 -1.39
N SER A 516 -30.73 -18.47 -0.33
CA SER A 516 -31.16 -19.65 0.43
C SER A 516 -30.97 -19.62 1.94
N GLY A 517 -31.81 -20.36 2.67
CA GLY A 517 -31.71 -20.48 4.13
C GLY A 517 -31.97 -19.18 4.89
N ASN A 518 -32.39 -18.11 4.22
CA ASN A 518 -32.61 -16.81 4.82
C ASN A 518 -33.95 -16.77 5.58
N LYS A 519 -34.05 -15.88 6.57
CA LYS A 519 -35.18 -15.85 7.52
C LYS A 519 -35.74 -14.43 7.71
N ALA A 520 -37.06 -14.24 7.50
CA ALA A 520 -37.76 -12.96 7.71
C ALA A 520 -39.25 -13.16 8.03
N ALA A 521 -39.98 -12.15 8.52
CA ALA A 521 -41.44 -12.23 8.70
C ALA A 521 -42.21 -12.34 7.36
N SER A 522 -41.64 -11.84 6.27
CA SER A 522 -42.16 -11.98 4.90
C SER A 522 -41.02 -11.92 3.90
N GLY A 523 -41.10 -12.70 2.82
CA GLY A 523 -40.03 -12.78 1.82
C GLY A 523 -38.71 -13.23 2.45
N GLY A 524 -38.69 -14.41 3.08
CA GLY A 524 -37.49 -14.97 3.72
C GLY A 524 -36.27 -14.91 2.81
N GLY A 525 -36.41 -15.28 1.53
CA GLY A 525 -35.39 -15.08 0.51
C GLY A 525 -35.37 -13.64 0.03
N ILE A 526 -36.36 -13.26 -0.78
CA ILE A 526 -36.48 -11.92 -1.38
C ILE A 526 -37.86 -11.33 -1.05
N TYR A 527 -37.88 -10.07 -0.62
CA TYR A 527 -39.08 -9.25 -0.55
C TYR A 527 -38.97 -8.10 -1.55
N ASN A 528 -39.88 -8.03 -2.52
CA ASN A 528 -39.83 -7.04 -3.59
C ASN A 528 -41.04 -6.10 -3.59
N LEU A 529 -40.77 -4.79 -3.61
CA LEU A 529 -41.74 -3.72 -3.87
C LEU A 529 -41.44 -2.92 -5.15
N GLY A 530 -40.23 -3.05 -5.71
CA GLY A 530 -39.78 -2.35 -6.91
C GLY A 530 -39.79 -3.24 -8.15
N THR A 531 -38.91 -2.92 -9.10
CA THR A 531 -38.67 -3.77 -10.27
C THR A 531 -37.63 -4.83 -9.94
N ALA A 532 -37.99 -6.11 -10.03
CA ALA A 532 -37.05 -7.22 -9.85
C ALA A 532 -36.97 -8.09 -11.11
N LYS A 533 -35.82 -8.09 -11.79
CA LYS A 533 -35.51 -8.97 -12.92
C LYS A 533 -34.70 -10.16 -12.43
N VAL A 534 -35.17 -11.37 -12.71
CA VAL A 534 -34.51 -12.59 -12.20
C VAL A 534 -34.37 -13.62 -13.31
N GLY A 535 -33.13 -14.09 -13.54
CA GLY A 535 -32.84 -15.10 -14.55
C GLY A 535 -31.80 -16.11 -14.06
N ASN A 536 -31.93 -17.37 -14.47
CA ASN A 536 -31.00 -18.46 -14.17
C ASN A 536 -30.52 -18.46 -12.69
N SER A 537 -31.45 -18.30 -11.73
CA SER A 537 -31.13 -18.14 -10.31
C SER A 537 -32.02 -19.01 -9.41
N SER A 538 -31.55 -19.31 -8.20
CA SER A 538 -32.23 -20.19 -7.24
C SER A 538 -32.67 -19.45 -5.98
N MET A 539 -33.97 -19.45 -5.67
CA MET A 539 -34.53 -18.92 -4.43
C MET A 539 -35.20 -20.05 -3.65
N ILE A 540 -34.47 -20.66 -2.72
CA ILE A 540 -34.85 -21.96 -2.14
C ILE A 540 -34.57 -22.04 -0.63
N SER A 541 -35.31 -22.91 0.07
CA SER A 541 -35.06 -23.23 1.47
C SER A 541 -35.08 -22.03 2.43
N ASN A 542 -35.72 -20.93 2.04
CA ASN A 542 -35.88 -19.77 2.91
C ASN A 542 -37.05 -19.99 3.87
N ARG A 543 -37.14 -19.19 4.93
CA ARG A 543 -38.05 -19.43 6.05
C ARG A 543 -38.72 -18.14 6.52
N LEU A 544 -39.94 -18.30 7.00
CA LEU A 544 -40.61 -17.22 7.72
C LEU A 544 -40.29 -17.25 9.23
N THR A 545 -40.24 -16.09 9.87
CA THR A 545 -40.23 -15.95 11.34
C THR A 545 -41.65 -16.02 11.92
N SER A 546 -42.68 -15.73 11.11
CA SER A 546 -44.10 -15.73 11.47
C SER A 546 -44.93 -16.58 10.49
N SER A 547 -46.12 -17.01 10.90
CA SER A 547 -47.03 -17.85 10.09
C SER A 547 -47.95 -17.07 9.15
N SER A 548 -47.65 -15.79 8.85
CA SER A 548 -48.43 -15.00 7.89
C SER A 548 -48.24 -15.58 6.49
N GLY A 549 -49.32 -15.79 5.73
CA GLY A 549 -49.39 -16.51 4.45
C GLY A 549 -48.62 -15.93 3.25
N ALA A 550 -47.51 -15.24 3.50
CA ALA A 550 -46.52 -14.84 2.49
C ALA A 550 -45.63 -16.03 2.09
N GLY A 551 -45.03 -15.95 0.90
CA GLY A 551 -44.03 -16.91 0.43
C GLY A 551 -42.73 -16.76 1.20
N PRO A 552 -42.13 -17.85 1.70
CA PRO A 552 -40.83 -17.79 2.36
C PRO A 552 -39.68 -17.53 1.38
N ASP A 553 -39.76 -17.95 0.11
CA ASP A 553 -38.66 -17.77 -0.84
C ASP A 553 -38.71 -16.40 -1.53
N VAL A 554 -39.89 -16.01 -2.00
CA VAL A 554 -40.12 -14.76 -2.73
C VAL A 554 -41.46 -14.14 -2.35
N TRP A 555 -41.54 -12.82 -2.41
CA TRP A 555 -42.76 -12.04 -2.23
C TRP A 555 -42.73 -10.80 -3.13
N GLY A 556 -43.85 -10.46 -3.77
CA GLY A 556 -43.97 -9.33 -4.70
C GLY A 556 -43.93 -9.75 -6.17
N ASP A 557 -43.96 -8.76 -7.07
CA ASP A 557 -44.00 -9.00 -8.51
C ASP A 557 -42.60 -9.14 -9.10
N TYR A 558 -42.41 -10.05 -10.04
CA TYR A 558 -41.10 -10.27 -10.69
C TYR A 558 -41.21 -10.21 -12.21
N ILE A 559 -40.11 -9.87 -12.85
CA ILE A 559 -39.90 -10.06 -14.28
C ILE A 559 -38.95 -11.23 -14.42
N SER A 560 -39.51 -12.42 -14.66
CA SER A 560 -38.69 -13.60 -14.95
C SER A 560 -38.04 -13.47 -16.31
N GLU A 561 -36.74 -13.75 -16.35
CA GLU A 561 -35.93 -13.91 -17.56
C GLU A 561 -35.61 -15.40 -17.80
N GLY A 562 -36.27 -16.28 -17.05
CA GLY A 562 -36.28 -17.72 -17.24
C GLY A 562 -35.21 -18.50 -16.46
N LYS A 563 -35.37 -19.83 -16.47
CA LYS A 563 -34.48 -20.80 -15.81
C LYS A 563 -34.31 -20.61 -14.30
N ASN A 564 -35.30 -20.02 -13.63
CA ASN A 564 -35.24 -19.85 -12.18
C ASN A 564 -35.71 -21.09 -11.44
N THR A 565 -35.13 -21.39 -10.29
CA THR A 565 -35.59 -22.47 -9.39
C THR A 565 -36.16 -21.89 -8.11
N ILE A 566 -37.45 -22.10 -7.87
CA ILE A 566 -38.18 -21.52 -6.74
C ILE A 566 -39.07 -22.58 -6.12
N TYR A 567 -39.00 -22.75 -4.79
CA TYR A 567 -39.86 -23.72 -4.10
C TYR A 567 -41.22 -23.12 -3.75
N LYS A 568 -41.27 -21.93 -3.15
CA LYS A 568 -42.54 -21.33 -2.69
C LYS A 568 -42.73 -19.92 -3.21
N THR A 569 -43.71 -19.78 -4.12
CA THR A 569 -44.06 -18.52 -4.81
C THR A 569 -45.32 -17.84 -4.25
N ALA A 570 -45.86 -18.30 -3.11
CA ALA A 570 -47.06 -17.68 -2.53
C ALA A 570 -46.86 -16.17 -2.30
N GLY A 571 -47.79 -15.33 -2.77
CA GLY A 571 -47.64 -13.88 -2.68
C GLY A 571 -46.61 -13.28 -3.65
N SER A 572 -46.17 -14.03 -4.67
CA SER A 572 -45.37 -13.52 -5.78
C SER A 572 -46.02 -13.77 -7.14
N THR A 573 -45.64 -12.98 -8.14
CA THR A 573 -46.08 -13.13 -9.54
C THR A 573 -44.91 -13.07 -10.51
N GLY A 574 -45.12 -13.42 -11.78
CA GLY A 574 -44.15 -13.20 -12.87
C GLY A 574 -43.29 -14.40 -13.27
N PHE A 575 -43.28 -15.48 -12.48
CA PHE A 575 -42.61 -16.73 -12.84
C PHE A 575 -43.50 -17.64 -13.69
N SER A 576 -42.91 -18.32 -14.67
CA SER A 576 -43.68 -19.14 -15.64
C SER A 576 -42.88 -20.33 -16.15
N ALA A 577 -43.53 -21.49 -16.20
CA ALA A 577 -42.97 -22.68 -16.82
C ALA A 577 -42.63 -22.48 -18.33
N ALA A 578 -43.30 -21.54 -19.01
CA ALA A 578 -42.99 -21.21 -20.40
C ALA A 578 -41.61 -20.53 -20.58
N LEU A 579 -41.05 -19.97 -19.50
CA LEU A 579 -39.72 -19.41 -19.45
C LEU A 579 -38.70 -20.39 -18.85
N GLU A 580 -39.05 -21.68 -18.75
CA GLU A 580 -38.24 -22.71 -18.11
C GLU A 580 -38.02 -22.48 -16.60
N ASP A 581 -38.88 -21.70 -15.95
CA ASP A 581 -38.86 -21.60 -14.48
C ASP A 581 -39.36 -22.91 -13.85
N THR A 582 -38.56 -23.45 -12.93
CA THR A 582 -38.92 -24.61 -12.12
C THR A 582 -39.55 -24.14 -10.82
N VAL A 583 -40.88 -24.22 -10.74
CA VAL A 583 -41.63 -23.95 -9.51
C VAL A 583 -42.05 -25.27 -8.87
N ILE A 584 -41.40 -25.62 -7.76
CA ILE A 584 -41.60 -26.90 -7.07
C ILE A 584 -42.69 -26.68 -6.00
N TYR A 585 -43.96 -26.57 -6.42
CA TYR A 585 -45.06 -26.33 -5.48
C TYR A 585 -45.18 -27.44 -4.42
N SER A 586 -45.58 -26.96 -3.23
CA SER A 586 -45.76 -27.57 -1.91
C SER A 586 -46.11 -29.05 -1.84
#